data_AF-G7W6L5-F1
#
_entry.id   AF-G7W6L5-F1
#
_cell.length_a   1.000
_cell.length_b   1.000
_cell.length_c   1.000
_cell.angle_alpha   90.00
_cell.angle_beta   90.00
_cell.angle_gamma   90.00
#
_symmetry.space_group_name_H-M   'P 1'
#
loop_
_entity.id
_entity.type
_entity.pdbx_description
1 polymer ?
#
loop_
_entity_poly.entity_id
_entity_poly.type
_entity_poly.pdbx_seq_one_letter_code
_entity_poly.pdbx_strand_id
1 'polypeptide(L)'
;MSELSRFLQHSYQKIIYFACLSSIVLVFNFNYFAKQAGGIACFIIALLLILSVIKTLFLEIIKNPETRSKTKRIFEICHRGLGWIMYMLIIYHSFFYIFLWFQGVDNFSVSYIITGLIATVIMIIVLLTGLDTNVTLRSLNIKRKSVYFSHILMTIILALLIVTHINFG
;
A
#
# COMPACT_ATOMS: atom_id res chain seq x y z
N MET A 1 25.46 17.71 28.29
CA MET A 1 24.83 16.62 27.52
C MET A 1 23.54 16.23 28.21
N SER A 2 22.40 16.29 27.51
CA SER A 2 21.10 15.88 28.07
C SER A 2 21.04 14.36 28.24
N GLU A 3 20.26 13.85 29.19
CA GLU A 3 20.10 12.40 29.38
C GLU A 3 19.61 11.68 28.11
N LEU A 4 18.79 12.36 27.31
CA LEU A 4 18.35 11.90 25.99
C LEU A 4 19.52 11.68 25.01
N SER A 5 20.51 12.59 25.01
CA SER A 5 21.70 12.46 24.17
C SER A 5 22.57 11.26 24.55
N ARG A 6 22.52 10.85 25.83
CA ARG A 6 23.23 9.68 26.35
C ARG A 6 22.48 8.38 26.03
N PHE A 7 21.15 8.42 26.01
CA PHE A 7 20.28 7.28 25.64
C PHE A 7 20.24 6.99 24.13
N LEU A 8 20.49 7.96 23.26
CA LEU A 8 20.47 7.79 21.79
C LEU A 8 21.84 7.43 21.19
N GLN A 9 22.75 6.82 21.95
CA GLN A 9 24.09 6.51 21.47
C GLN A 9 24.11 5.38 20.43
N HIS A 10 23.28 4.34 20.62
CA HIS A 10 23.25 3.20 19.72
C HIS A 10 22.11 3.27 18.70
N SER A 11 22.36 2.74 17.49
CA SER A 11 21.39 2.75 16.38
C SER A 11 20.05 2.08 16.74
N TYR A 12 20.06 1.02 17.55
CA TYR A 12 18.83 0.34 17.98
C TYR A 12 17.99 1.20 18.95
N GLN A 13 18.64 1.97 19.84
CA GLN A 13 17.95 2.87 20.77
C GLN A 13 17.26 4.01 20.02
N LYS A 14 17.90 4.52 18.94
CA LYS A 14 17.28 5.49 18.04
C LYS A 14 16.03 4.92 17.37
N ILE A 15 16.10 3.69 16.86
CA ILE A 15 14.96 3.02 16.22
C ILE A 15 13.81 2.83 17.22
N ILE A 16 14.09 2.33 18.43
CA ILE A 16 13.08 2.14 19.49
C ILE A 16 12.46 3.48 19.89
N TYR A 17 13.29 4.52 20.06
CA TYR A 17 12.82 5.86 20.41
C TYR A 17 11.92 6.45 19.33
N PHE A 18 12.33 6.40 18.07
CA PHE A 18 11.51 6.89 16.95
C PHE A 18 10.24 6.05 16.76
N ALA A 19 10.31 4.73 16.95
CA ALA A 19 9.13 3.88 16.92
C ALA A 19 8.14 4.24 18.04
N CYS A 20 8.62 4.42 19.27
CA CYS A 20 7.78 4.79 20.42
C CYS A 20 7.18 6.19 20.25
N LEU A 21 7.98 7.17 19.80
CA LEU A 21 7.53 8.52 19.50
C LEU A 21 6.49 8.53 18.37
N SER A 22 6.71 7.76 17.31
CA SER A 22 5.77 7.62 16.20
C SER A 22 4.45 6.99 16.66
N SER A 23 4.52 5.96 17.53
CA SER A 23 3.34 5.36 18.15
C SER A 23 2.56 6.35 19.02
N ILE A 24 3.23 7.19 19.80
CA ILE A 24 2.59 8.24 20.61
C ILE A 24 1.89 9.27 19.71
N VAL A 25 2.57 9.75 18.66
CA VAL A 25 1.98 10.70 17.69
C VAL A 25 0.78 10.09 16.98
N LEU A 26 0.84 8.80 16.63
CA LEU A 26 -0.27 8.03 16.05
C LEU A 26 -1.46 7.90 17.00
N VAL A 27 -1.23 7.70 18.29
CA VAL A 27 -2.31 7.63 19.31
C VAL A 27 -2.98 8.99 19.50
N PHE A 28 -2.21 10.08 19.59
CA PHE A 28 -2.77 11.42 19.81
C PHE A 28 -3.49 12.01 18.58
N ASN A 29 -3.13 11.59 17.37
CA ASN A 29 -3.75 12.06 16.13
C ASN A 29 -4.58 10.96 15.45
N PHE A 30 -4.95 9.91 16.18
CA PHE A 30 -5.54 8.68 15.66
C PHE A 30 -6.75 8.93 14.72
N ASN A 31 -7.66 9.83 15.11
CA ASN A 31 -8.83 10.17 14.28
C ASN A 31 -8.47 10.94 13.00
N TYR A 32 -7.48 11.83 13.07
CA TYR A 32 -7.03 12.62 11.93
C TYR A 32 -6.22 11.77 10.95
N PHE A 33 -5.32 10.93 11.47
CA PHE A 33 -4.54 9.99 10.66
C PHE A 33 -5.42 8.94 9.99
N ALA A 34 -6.46 8.43 10.64
CA ALA A 34 -7.33 7.42 10.02
C ALA A 34 -8.14 7.98 8.84
N LYS A 35 -8.66 9.22 8.96
CA LYS A 35 -9.30 9.93 7.84
C LYS A 35 -8.31 10.19 6.70
N GLN A 36 -7.09 10.62 7.04
CA GLN A 36 -6.05 10.87 6.04
C GLN A 36 -5.48 9.59 5.41
N ALA A 37 -5.46 8.47 6.13
CA ALA A 37 -4.89 7.21 5.65
C ALA A 37 -5.57 6.72 4.37
N GLY A 38 -6.91 6.86 4.27
CA GLY A 38 -7.64 6.54 3.04
C GLY A 38 -7.21 7.42 1.86
N GLY A 39 -7.07 8.73 2.08
CA GLY A 39 -6.58 9.67 1.07
C GLY A 39 -5.13 9.39 0.65
N ILE A 40 -4.23 9.15 1.60
CA ILE A 40 -2.82 8.81 1.35
C ILE A 40 -2.72 7.49 0.56
N ALA A 41 -3.52 6.47 0.92
CA ALA A 41 -3.56 5.22 0.17
C ALA A 41 -3.95 5.43 -1.29
N CYS A 42 -4.93 6.30 -1.56
CA CYS A 42 -5.32 6.67 -2.93
C CYS A 42 -4.16 7.31 -3.72
N PHE A 43 -3.40 8.21 -3.09
CA PHE A 43 -2.20 8.79 -3.72
C PHE A 43 -1.12 7.75 -3.99
N ILE A 44 -0.93 6.77 -3.09
CA ILE A 44 0.04 5.69 -3.30
C ILE A 44 -0.36 4.80 -4.49
N ILE A 45 -1.64 4.53 -4.70
CA ILE A 45 -2.12 3.80 -5.89
C ILE A 45 -1.74 4.55 -7.17
N ALA A 46 -2.04 5.85 -7.23
CA ALA A 46 -1.65 6.68 -8.37
C ALA A 46 -0.13 6.66 -8.61
N LEU A 47 0.66 6.76 -7.53
CA LEU A 47 2.12 6.68 -7.59
C LEU A 47 2.60 5.31 -8.11
N LEU A 48 1.98 4.21 -7.69
CA LEU A 48 2.28 2.86 -8.18
C LEU A 48 2.02 2.70 -9.68
N LEU A 49 0.94 3.30 -10.18
CA LEU A 49 0.63 3.33 -11.62
C LEU A 49 1.67 4.12 -12.40
N ILE A 50 2.00 5.34 -11.94
CA ILE A 50 3.06 6.18 -12.55
C ILE A 50 4.40 5.45 -12.53
N LEU A 51 4.77 4.82 -11.40
CA LEU A 51 6.00 4.04 -11.28
C LEU A 51 6.06 2.90 -12.31
N SER A 52 4.92 2.28 -12.61
CA SER A 52 4.82 1.20 -13.61
C SER A 52 5.03 1.70 -15.04
N VAL A 53 4.50 2.88 -15.37
CA VAL A 53 4.73 3.56 -16.66
C VAL A 53 6.21 3.94 -16.80
N ILE A 54 6.76 4.62 -15.79
CA ILE A 54 8.18 5.04 -15.75
C ILE A 54 9.09 3.82 -15.89
N LYS A 55 8.83 2.74 -15.15
CA LYS A 55 9.57 1.47 -15.28
C LYS A 55 9.62 0.99 -16.72
N THR A 56 8.48 1.00 -17.41
CA THR A 56 8.38 0.52 -18.79
C THR A 56 9.22 1.37 -19.74
N LEU A 57 9.10 2.70 -19.66
CA LEU A 57 9.88 3.64 -20.45
C LEU A 57 11.39 3.50 -20.19
N PHE A 58 11.81 3.41 -18.92
CA PHE A 58 13.22 3.23 -18.57
C PHE A 58 13.80 1.92 -19.11
N LEU A 59 13.03 0.82 -19.05
CA LEU A 59 13.49 -0.49 -19.53
C LEU A 59 13.54 -0.61 -21.05
N GLU A 60 12.88 0.30 -21.77
CA GLU A 60 12.94 0.44 -23.23
C GLU A 60 14.19 1.22 -23.66
N ILE A 61 14.56 2.26 -22.92
CA ILE A 61 15.73 3.10 -23.22
C ILE A 61 17.05 2.37 -22.91
N ILE A 62 17.11 1.59 -21.83
CA ILE A 62 18.35 0.91 -21.40
C ILE A 62 18.60 -0.34 -22.25
N LYS A 63 19.55 -0.25 -23.18
CA LYS A 63 19.99 -1.37 -24.04
C LYS A 63 20.97 -2.33 -23.34
N ASN A 64 21.75 -1.85 -22.36
CA ASN A 64 22.70 -2.70 -21.64
C ASN A 64 21.95 -3.73 -20.76
N PRO A 65 22.17 -5.05 -20.94
CA PRO A 65 21.41 -6.08 -20.24
C PRO A 65 21.65 -6.10 -18.72
N GLU A 66 22.86 -5.79 -18.27
CA GLU A 66 23.22 -5.79 -16.84
C GLU A 66 22.54 -4.63 -16.12
N THR A 67 22.64 -3.42 -16.66
CA THR A 67 21.97 -2.23 -16.13
C THR A 67 20.46 -2.41 -16.15
N ARG A 68 19.91 -2.97 -17.23
CA ARG A 68 18.47 -3.26 -17.36
C ARG A 68 17.97 -4.18 -16.26
N SER A 69 18.73 -5.24 -15.94
CA SER A 69 18.40 -6.18 -14.86
C SER A 69 18.42 -5.51 -13.49
N LYS A 70 19.47 -4.73 -13.19
CA LYS A 70 19.61 -3.98 -11.92
C LYS A 70 18.46 -2.99 -11.74
N THR A 71 18.19 -2.16 -12.75
CA THR A 71 17.10 -1.17 -12.72
C THR A 71 15.73 -1.82 -12.57
N LYS A 72 15.47 -2.93 -13.28
CA LYS A 72 14.22 -3.69 -13.12
C LYS A 72 14.01 -4.13 -11.67
N ARG A 73 15.06 -4.63 -11.01
CA ARG A 73 15.00 -5.07 -9.61
C ARG A 73 14.70 -3.90 -8.66
N ILE A 74 15.28 -2.72 -8.88
CA ILE A 74 15.00 -1.52 -8.09
C ILE A 74 13.52 -1.14 -8.18
N PHE A 75 12.98 -1.03 -9.40
CA PHE A 75 11.55 -0.73 -9.59
C PHE A 75 10.64 -1.76 -8.93
N GLU A 76 10.99 -3.06 -8.98
CA GLU A 76 10.23 -4.11 -8.31
C GLU A 76 10.25 -3.97 -6.78
N ILE A 77 11.40 -3.61 -6.19
CA ILE A 77 11.50 -3.37 -4.75
C ILE A 77 10.67 -2.15 -4.35
N CYS A 78 10.78 -1.04 -5.08
CA CYS A 78 9.99 0.18 -4.84
C CYS A 78 8.48 -0.10 -4.95
N HIS A 79 8.06 -0.79 -6.01
CA HIS A 79 6.65 -1.14 -6.23
C HIS A 79 6.11 -2.02 -5.10
N ARG A 80 6.85 -3.06 -4.68
CA ARG A 80 6.43 -3.90 -3.54
C ARG A 80 6.39 -3.13 -2.22
N GLY A 81 7.39 -2.28 -1.96
CA GLY A 81 7.45 -1.46 -0.75
C GLY A 81 6.25 -0.53 -0.64
N LEU A 82 5.94 0.20 -1.72
CA LEU A 82 4.76 1.06 -1.79
C LEU A 82 3.45 0.27 -1.67
N GLY A 83 3.35 -0.91 -2.29
CA GLY A 83 2.19 -1.79 -2.16
C GLY A 83 1.94 -2.24 -0.71
N TRP A 84 2.99 -2.54 0.05
CA TRP A 84 2.88 -2.88 1.47
C TRP A 84 2.48 -1.68 2.34
N ILE A 85 3.03 -0.49 2.08
CA ILE A 85 2.65 0.73 2.80
C ILE A 85 1.16 1.04 2.56
N MET A 86 0.71 0.97 1.32
CA MET A 86 -0.69 1.13 0.94
C MET A 86 -1.59 0.14 1.65
N TYR A 87 -1.21 -1.15 1.68
CA TYR A 87 -1.96 -2.19 2.38
C TYR A 87 -2.12 -1.86 3.87
N MET A 88 -1.04 -1.48 4.55
CA MET A 88 -1.07 -1.14 5.98
C MET A 88 -1.99 0.06 6.25
N LEU A 89 -1.96 1.08 5.39
CA LEU A 89 -2.84 2.25 5.51
C LEU A 89 -4.31 1.90 5.31
N ILE A 90 -4.65 1.07 4.33
CA ILE A 90 -6.03 0.65 4.07
C ILE A 90 -6.54 -0.22 5.21
N ILE A 91 -5.75 -1.18 5.69
CA ILE A 91 -6.14 -2.02 6.82
C ILE A 91 -6.35 -1.17 8.08
N TYR A 92 -5.44 -0.22 8.35
CA TYR A 92 -5.59 0.73 9.46
C TYR A 92 -6.87 1.56 9.33
N HIS A 93 -7.14 2.12 8.14
CA HIS A 93 -8.36 2.86 7.85
C HIS A 93 -9.61 2.00 8.07
N SER A 94 -9.67 0.80 7.48
CA SER A 94 -10.82 -0.10 7.63
C SER A 94 -11.07 -0.50 9.09
N PHE A 95 -10.03 -0.86 9.86
CA PHE A 95 -10.19 -1.21 11.28
C PHE A 95 -10.70 -0.03 12.12
N PHE A 96 -10.22 1.18 11.83
CA PHE A 96 -10.67 2.40 12.52
C PHE A 96 -12.18 2.62 12.34
N TYR A 97 -12.67 2.54 11.10
CA TYR A 97 -14.09 2.76 10.81
C TYR A 97 -14.98 1.62 11.32
N ILE A 98 -14.50 0.37 11.31
CA ILE A 98 -15.17 -0.75 11.96
C ILE A 98 -15.30 -0.51 13.47
N PHE A 99 -14.24 -0.03 14.12
CA PHE A 99 -14.26 0.29 15.55
C PHE A 99 -15.28 1.40 15.87
N LEU A 100 -15.30 2.49 15.09
CA LEU A 100 -16.29 3.56 15.27
C LEU A 100 -17.73 3.08 15.08
N TRP A 101 -17.95 2.18 14.11
CA TRP A 101 -19.26 1.57 13.88
C TRP A 101 -19.72 0.75 15.09
N PHE A 102 -18.85 -0.07 15.68
CA PHE A 102 -19.17 -0.82 16.91
C PHE A 102 -19.44 0.07 18.12
N GLN A 103 -18.82 1.26 18.18
CA GLN A 103 -19.09 2.24 19.24
C GLN A 103 -20.37 3.05 19.01
N GLY A 104 -21.01 2.94 17.84
CA GLY A 104 -22.20 3.71 17.49
C GLY A 104 -21.93 5.22 17.36
N VAL A 105 -20.67 5.61 17.10
CA VAL A 105 -20.25 7.02 17.05
C VAL A 105 -20.72 7.71 15.77
N ASP A 106 -20.80 6.97 14.67
CA ASP A 106 -21.10 7.52 13.35
C ASP A 106 -22.19 6.71 12.63
N ASN A 107 -23.13 7.44 12.02
CA ASN A 107 -24.18 6.88 11.15
C ASN A 107 -23.66 6.75 9.72
N PHE A 108 -22.76 5.80 9.48
CA PHE A 108 -22.27 5.51 8.14
C PHE A 108 -23.40 4.96 7.25
N SER A 109 -23.46 5.41 6.00
CA SER A 109 -24.39 4.84 5.03
C SER A 109 -24.03 3.37 4.76
N VAL A 110 -25.04 2.51 4.58
CA VAL A 110 -24.82 1.09 4.25
C VAL A 110 -23.99 0.96 2.97
N SER A 111 -24.21 1.83 1.99
CA SER A 111 -23.44 1.89 0.74
C SER A 111 -21.95 2.19 0.97
N TYR A 112 -21.63 3.09 1.90
CA TYR A 112 -20.24 3.40 2.26
C TYR A 112 -19.52 2.17 2.83
N ILE A 113 -20.17 1.45 3.76
CA ILE A 113 -19.61 0.24 4.37
C ILE A 113 -19.38 -0.86 3.33
N ILE A 114 -20.39 -1.12 2.49
CA ILE A 114 -20.32 -2.17 1.46
C ILE A 114 -19.19 -1.88 0.46
N THR A 115 -19.12 -0.65 -0.05
CA THR A 115 -18.09 -0.27 -1.02
C THR A 115 -16.68 -0.34 -0.43
N GLY A 116 -16.49 0.04 0.84
CA GLY A 116 -15.21 -0.07 1.54
C GLY A 116 -14.78 -1.53 1.77
N LEU A 117 -15.73 -2.40 2.11
CA LEU A 117 -15.46 -3.83 2.30
C LEU A 117 -15.09 -4.51 0.99
N ILE A 118 -15.84 -4.25 -0.09
CA ILE A 118 -15.54 -4.80 -1.43
C ILE A 118 -14.16 -4.31 -1.89
N ALA A 119 -13.86 -3.01 -1.75
CA ALA A 119 -12.54 -2.46 -2.10
C ALA A 119 -11.41 -3.14 -1.30
N THR A 120 -11.61 -3.39 0.00
CA THR A 120 -10.63 -4.10 0.85
C THR A 120 -10.39 -5.53 0.35
N VAL A 121 -11.44 -6.27 -0.01
CA VAL A 121 -11.32 -7.63 -0.55
C VAL A 121 -10.54 -7.63 -1.86
N ILE A 122 -10.87 -6.72 -2.79
CA ILE A 122 -10.16 -6.61 -4.08
C ILE A 122 -8.69 -6.24 -3.85
N MET A 123 -8.39 -5.33 -2.92
CA MET A 123 -7.00 -5.00 -2.56
C MET A 123 -6.22 -6.23 -2.08
N ILE A 124 -6.82 -7.07 -1.23
CA ILE A 124 -6.17 -8.31 -0.75
C ILE A 124 -5.87 -9.22 -1.95
N ILE A 125 -6.79 -9.38 -2.89
CA ILE A 125 -6.59 -10.18 -4.12
C ILE A 125 -5.43 -9.60 -4.96
N VAL A 126 -5.37 -8.27 -5.15
CA VAL A 126 -4.27 -7.59 -5.85
C VAL A 126 -2.93 -7.88 -5.17
N LEU A 127 -2.87 -7.82 -3.84
CA LEU A 127 -1.66 -8.08 -3.08
C LEU A 127 -1.22 -9.54 -3.17
N LEU A 128 -2.14 -10.50 -3.03
CA LEU A 128 -1.85 -11.93 -3.14
C LEU A 128 -1.37 -12.31 -4.54
N THR A 129 -2.02 -11.80 -5.59
CA THR A 129 -1.59 -12.01 -6.98
C THR A 129 -0.21 -11.39 -7.26
N GLY A 130 0.14 -10.30 -6.57
CA GLY A 130 1.46 -9.69 -6.62
C GLY A 130 2.55 -10.54 -5.94
N LEU A 131 2.26 -11.21 -4.84
CA LEU A 131 3.20 -12.04 -4.08
C LEU A 131 3.61 -13.33 -4.82
N ASP A 132 2.63 -13.98 -5.46
CA ASP A 132 2.79 -15.33 -6.04
C ASP A 132 3.69 -15.37 -7.30
N THR A 133 4.05 -14.20 -7.83
CA THR A 133 4.96 -14.09 -8.99
C THR A 133 6.43 -14.46 -8.70
N ASN A 134 6.83 -14.67 -7.43
CA ASN A 134 8.22 -15.00 -7.07
C ASN A 134 8.48 -16.45 -6.63
N VAL A 135 7.48 -17.24 -6.21
CA VAL A 135 7.76 -18.52 -5.53
C VAL A 135 7.39 -19.75 -6.36
N THR A 136 6.36 -19.71 -7.20
CA THR A 136 5.74 -20.97 -7.69
C THR A 136 5.60 -21.11 -9.21
N LEU A 137 5.83 -20.06 -10.01
CA LEU A 137 5.54 -20.07 -11.46
C LEU A 137 6.79 -20.00 -12.35
N ARG A 138 7.77 -20.87 -12.10
CA ARG A 138 8.98 -20.98 -12.92
C ARG A 138 8.81 -21.85 -14.19
N SER A 139 7.68 -22.57 -14.38
CA SER A 139 7.55 -23.55 -15.48
C SER A 139 6.64 -23.18 -16.66
N LEU A 140 5.86 -22.09 -16.64
CA LEU A 140 4.93 -21.78 -17.74
C LEU A 140 4.89 -20.28 -18.07
N ASN A 141 5.62 -19.87 -19.11
CA ASN A 141 5.59 -18.51 -19.67
C ASN A 141 4.16 -18.01 -20.01
N ILE A 142 3.22 -18.93 -20.29
CA ILE A 142 1.81 -18.62 -20.58
C ILE A 142 1.06 -18.16 -19.33
N LYS A 143 1.26 -18.81 -18.17
CA LYS A 143 0.62 -18.42 -16.90
C LYS A 143 1.08 -17.04 -16.42
N ARG A 144 2.35 -16.67 -16.70
CA ARG A 144 2.93 -15.40 -16.27
C ARG A 144 2.27 -14.18 -16.91
N LYS A 145 1.95 -14.22 -18.21
CA LYS A 145 1.24 -13.14 -18.91
C LYS A 145 -0.20 -12.97 -18.38
N SER A 146 -0.89 -14.08 -18.13
CA SER A 146 -2.26 -14.06 -17.58
C SER A 146 -2.32 -13.45 -16.18
N VAL A 147 -1.39 -13.83 -15.29
CA VAL A 147 -1.32 -13.25 -13.93
C VAL A 147 -1.03 -11.76 -13.95
N TYR A 148 -0.10 -11.31 -14.81
CA TYR A 148 0.20 -9.88 -14.96
C TYR A 148 -1.01 -9.07 -15.43
N PHE A 149 -1.72 -9.56 -16.45
CA PHE A 149 -2.93 -8.90 -16.95
C PHE A 149 -4.04 -8.87 -15.89
N SER A 150 -4.25 -9.99 -15.19
CA SER A 150 -5.20 -10.08 -14.09
C SER A 150 -4.88 -9.08 -12.98
N HIS A 151 -3.61 -8.96 -12.58
CA HIS A 151 -3.18 -8.00 -11.57
C HIS A 151 -3.46 -6.54 -11.97
N ILE A 152 -3.19 -6.17 -13.23
CA ILE A 152 -3.53 -4.84 -13.75
C ILE A 152 -5.04 -4.62 -13.74
N LEU A 153 -5.81 -5.57 -14.26
CA LEU A 153 -7.27 -5.48 -14.33
C LEU A 153 -7.87 -5.29 -12.93
N MET A 154 -7.41 -6.08 -11.95
CA MET A 154 -7.85 -5.96 -10.56
C MET A 154 -7.45 -4.62 -9.93
N THR A 155 -6.28 -4.08 -10.30
CA THR A 155 -5.84 -2.74 -9.87
C THR A 155 -6.74 -1.64 -10.44
N ILE A 156 -7.19 -1.75 -11.69
CA ILE A 156 -8.14 -0.81 -12.31
C ILE A 156 -9.50 -0.90 -11.61
N ILE A 157 -9.99 -2.12 -11.37
CA ILE A 157 -11.25 -2.35 -10.64
C ILE A 157 -11.16 -1.74 -9.24
N LEU A 158 -10.04 -1.94 -8.54
CA LEU A 158 -9.79 -1.34 -7.23
C LEU A 158 -9.85 0.18 -7.28
N ALA A 159 -9.22 0.81 -8.27
CA ALA A 159 -9.25 2.27 -8.42
C ALA A 159 -10.69 2.79 -8.63
N LEU A 160 -11.50 2.12 -9.46
CA LEU A 160 -12.91 2.49 -9.68
C LEU A 160 -13.74 2.32 -8.40
N LEU A 161 -13.52 1.24 -7.64
CA LEU A 161 -14.17 1.02 -6.35
C LEU A 161 -13.79 2.09 -5.33
N ILE A 162 -12.54 2.54 -5.30
CA ILE A 162 -12.09 3.62 -4.41
C ILE A 162 -12.78 4.93 -4.77
N VAL A 163 -12.85 5.29 -6.06
CA VAL A 163 -13.60 6.49 -6.50
C VAL A 163 -15.07 6.39 -6.07
N THR A 164 -15.67 5.22 -6.25
CA THR A 164 -17.06 4.97 -5.85
C THR A 164 -17.25 5.08 -4.34
N HIS A 165 -16.34 4.52 -3.55
CA HIS A 165 -16.34 4.57 -2.09
C HIS A 165 -16.20 6.01 -1.56
N ILE A 166 -15.30 6.81 -2.16
CA ILE A 166 -15.14 8.23 -1.83
C ILE A 166 -16.42 9.02 -2.14
N ASN A 167 -17.14 8.69 -3.21
CA ASN A 167 -18.40 9.38 -3.54
C ASN A 167 -19.57 9.03 -2.61
N PHE A 168 -19.49 7.94 -1.85
CA PHE A 168 -20.53 7.51 -0.91
C PHE A 168 -20.21 7.81 0.57
N GLY A 169 -18.98 8.23 0.87
CA GLY A 169 -18.51 8.59 2.21
C GLY A 169 -18.63 10.08 2.48
#